data_AF-A0A076PIG6-F1
#
_entry.id   AF-A0A076PIG6-F1
#
_cell.length_a   1.000
_cell.length_b   1.000
_cell.length_c   1.000
_cell.angle_alpha   90.00
_cell.angle_beta   90.00
_cell.angle_gamma   90.00
#
_symmetry.space_group_name_H-M   'P 1'
#
loop_
_entity.id
_entity.type
_entity.pdbx_description
1 polymer ?
#
loop_
_entity_poly.entity_id
_entity_poly.type
_entity_poly.pdbx_seq_one_letter_code
_entity_poly.pdbx_strand_id
1 'polypeptide(L)'
;MMDGLITGRLTGVPESRVDRNRRPYMVARMRANAGDGSSIPVNIVAFDNAPCAVLRSLCEGDAIALRGSFTPKVWIDRQDESHAVLDVVAQQVLAAPSMSDL
;
A
#
# COMPACT_ATOMS: atom_id res chain seq x y z
N MET A 1 -1.35 -15.13 -7.29
CA MET A 1 -2.13 -14.08 -6.61
C MET A 1 -2.88 -14.74 -5.47
N MET A 2 -2.96 -14.10 -4.31
CA MET A 2 -3.66 -14.63 -3.14
C MET A 2 -4.45 -13.51 -2.47
N ASP A 3 -5.66 -13.81 -2.00
CA ASP A 3 -6.42 -12.83 -1.22
C ASP A 3 -5.91 -12.80 0.21
N GLY A 4 -5.83 -11.61 0.78
CA GLY A 4 -5.27 -11.44 2.11
C GLY A 4 -5.75 -10.19 2.81
N LEU A 5 -5.36 -10.11 4.09
CA LEU A 5 -5.43 -8.92 4.90
C LEU A 5 -4.04 -8.64 5.46
N ILE A 6 -3.58 -7.40 5.37
CA ILE A 6 -2.29 -6.98 5.95
C ILE A 6 -2.43 -5.60 6.59
N THR A 7 -1.68 -5.35 7.65
CA THR A 7 -1.61 -4.05 8.32
C THR A 7 -0.20 -3.49 8.28
N GLY A 8 -0.08 -2.17 8.28
CA GLY A 8 1.20 -1.50 8.39
C GLY A 8 1.08 0.02 8.35
N ARG A 9 2.17 0.70 8.01
CA ARG A 9 2.21 2.17 7.95
C ARG A 9 2.70 2.67 6.60
N LEU A 10 2.06 3.72 6.10
CA LEU A 10 2.47 4.40 4.87
C LEU A 10 3.89 4.94 4.99
N THR A 11 4.70 4.73 3.95
CA THR A 11 6.09 5.23 3.87
C THR A 11 6.24 6.39 2.88
N GLY A 12 5.14 7.08 2.61
CA GLY A 12 5.04 8.22 1.71
C GLY A 12 3.58 8.60 1.51
N VAL A 13 3.35 9.82 0.99
CA VAL A 13 2.01 10.31 0.69
C VAL A 13 1.42 9.53 -0.51
N PRO A 14 0.17 9.03 -0.42
CA PRO A 14 -0.49 8.39 -1.56
C PRO A 14 -0.64 9.33 -2.76
N GLU A 15 -0.38 8.82 -3.97
CA GLU A 15 -0.40 9.60 -5.21
C GLU A 15 -1.60 9.22 -6.08
N SER A 16 -2.28 10.21 -6.63
CA SER A 16 -3.28 10.00 -7.69
C SER A 16 -2.60 9.93 -9.03
N ARG A 17 -2.92 8.90 -9.82
CA ARG A 17 -2.47 8.73 -11.20
C ARG A 17 -3.66 8.56 -12.12
N VAL A 18 -3.39 8.59 -13.42
CA VAL A 18 -4.41 8.44 -14.47
C VAL A 18 -3.95 7.33 -15.41
N ASP A 19 -4.84 6.39 -15.73
CA ASP A 19 -4.54 5.30 -16.66
C ASP A 19 -4.66 5.75 -18.13
N ARG A 20 -4.37 4.82 -19.05
CA ARG A 20 -4.52 5.07 -20.51
C ARG A 20 -5.93 5.44 -20.96
N ASN A 21 -6.95 5.08 -20.18
CA ASN A 21 -8.36 5.34 -20.45
C ASN A 21 -8.87 6.59 -19.70
N ARG A 22 -7.96 7.41 -19.16
CA ARG A 22 -8.25 8.61 -18.35
C ARG A 22 -9.01 8.33 -17.05
N ARG A 23 -8.91 7.12 -16.51
CA ARG A 23 -9.50 6.75 -15.22
C ARG A 23 -8.50 7.04 -14.10
N PRO A 24 -8.87 7.80 -13.06
CA PRO A 24 -8.00 8.02 -11.92
C PRO A 24 -7.84 6.73 -11.11
N TYR A 25 -6.65 6.52 -10.56
CA TYR A 25 -6.35 5.44 -9.61
C TYR A 25 -5.35 5.95 -8.57
N MET A 26 -5.24 5.27 -7.43
CA MET A 26 -4.29 5.64 -6.39
C MET A 26 -3.14 4.64 -6.33
N VAL A 27 -1.93 5.14 -6.07
CA VAL A 27 -0.78 4.33 -5.66
C VAL A 27 -0.27 4.79 -4.31
N ALA A 28 0.24 3.85 -3.53
CA ALA A 28 0.86 4.14 -2.24
C ALA A 28 1.92 3.08 -1.91
N ARG A 29 2.69 3.31 -0.85
CA ARG A 29 3.62 2.33 -0.30
C ARG A 29 3.47 2.27 1.20
N MET A 30 3.55 1.06 1.76
CA MET A 30 3.62 0.85 3.20
C MET A 30 4.72 -0.14 3.56
N ARG A 31 5.04 -0.23 4.85
CA ARG A 31 5.78 -1.35 5.43
C ARG A 31 4.87 -2.17 6.32
N ALA A 32 4.85 -3.47 6.09
CA ALA A 32 4.25 -4.46 6.98
C ALA A 32 5.33 -5.03 7.90
N ASN A 33 5.20 -4.82 9.21
CA ASN A 33 6.17 -5.29 10.19
C ASN A 33 5.88 -6.75 10.55
N ALA A 34 6.92 -7.58 10.59
CA ALA A 34 6.87 -8.94 11.09
C ALA A 34 7.29 -9.00 12.56
N GLY A 35 6.97 -10.12 13.24
CA GLY A 35 7.24 -10.30 14.67
C GLY A 35 8.73 -10.45 15.03
N ASP A 36 9.58 -10.71 14.05
CA ASP A 36 11.04 -10.83 14.21
C ASP A 36 11.78 -9.49 14.04
N GLY A 37 11.04 -8.38 13.92
CA GLY A 37 11.59 -7.04 13.70
C GLY A 37 11.92 -6.74 12.24
N SER A 38 11.76 -7.69 11.32
CA SER A 38 11.83 -7.43 9.89
C SER A 38 10.58 -6.69 9.40
N SER A 39 10.66 -6.12 8.20
CA SER A 39 9.50 -5.52 7.55
C SER A 39 9.53 -5.78 6.05
N ILE A 40 8.35 -6.01 5.48
CA ILE A 40 8.19 -6.24 4.05
C ILE A 40 7.61 -4.97 3.43
N PRO A 41 8.27 -4.35 2.43
CA PRO A 41 7.68 -3.30 1.63
C PRO A 41 6.46 -3.82 0.86
N VAL A 42 5.38 -3.04 0.87
CA VAL A 42 4.15 -3.34 0.14
C VAL A 42 3.85 -2.19 -0.82
N ASN A 43 3.86 -2.46 -2.12
CA ASN A 43 3.39 -1.52 -3.14
C ASN A 43 1.89 -1.70 -3.32
N ILE A 44 1.16 -0.59 -3.19
CA ILE A 44 -0.30 -0.58 -3.19
C ILE A 44 -0.77 0.08 -4.49
N VAL A 45 -1.73 -0.55 -5.16
CA VAL A 45 -2.55 0.08 -6.19
C VAL A 45 -4.02 -0.11 -5.86
N ALA A 46 -4.82 0.94 -5.97
CA ALA A 46 -6.27 0.89 -5.81
C ALA A 46 -6.93 1.49 -7.04
N PHE A 47 -7.93 0.80 -7.58
CA PHE A 47 -8.68 1.23 -8.76
C PHE A 47 -10.12 1.63 -8.42
N ASP A 48 -10.72 0.98 -7.42
CA ASP A 48 -12.10 1.26 -7.03
C ASP A 48 -12.22 2.59 -6.28
N ASN A 49 -13.37 3.25 -6.42
CA ASN A 49 -13.62 4.59 -5.87
C ASN A 49 -13.43 4.62 -4.34
N ALA A 50 -13.92 3.61 -3.62
CA ALA A 50 -13.88 3.57 -2.16
C ALA A 50 -12.44 3.52 -1.59
N PRO A 51 -11.58 2.54 -1.96
CA PRO A 51 -10.19 2.53 -1.49
C PRO A 51 -9.40 3.73 -2.01
N CYS A 52 -9.69 4.24 -3.21
CA CYS A 52 -9.07 5.47 -3.72
C CYS A 52 -9.40 6.70 -2.85
N ALA A 53 -10.66 6.85 -2.42
CA ALA A 53 -11.09 7.96 -1.58
C ALA A 53 -10.39 7.94 -0.22
N VAL A 54 -10.28 6.75 0.40
CA VAL A 54 -9.55 6.58 1.67
C VAL A 54 -8.09 6.94 1.49
N LEU A 55 -7.38 6.35 0.51
CA LEU A 55 -5.95 6.64 0.32
C LEU A 55 -5.68 8.14 0.07
N ARG A 56 -6.59 8.84 -0.61
CA ARG A 56 -6.44 10.27 -0.91
C ARG A 56 -6.46 11.15 0.34
N SER A 57 -7.08 10.70 1.43
CA SER A 57 -7.16 11.47 2.68
C SER A 57 -6.04 11.14 3.67
N LEU A 58 -5.05 10.32 3.30
CA LEU A 58 -4.00 9.87 4.19
C LEU A 58 -2.66 10.55 3.90
N CYS A 59 -1.81 10.56 4.92
CA CYS A 59 -0.46 11.08 4.87
C CYS A 59 0.57 9.98 5.15
N GLU A 60 1.84 10.29 4.93
CA GLU A 60 2.94 9.42 5.37
C GLU A 60 2.84 9.13 6.88
N GLY A 61 3.13 7.89 7.27
CA GLY A 61 3.09 7.44 8.67
C GLY A 61 1.74 6.93 9.17
N ASP A 62 0.64 7.25 8.47
CA ASP A 62 -0.69 6.76 8.84
C ASP A 62 -0.72 5.22 8.85
N ALA A 63 -1.37 4.68 9.88
CA ALA A 63 -1.59 3.24 10.00
C ALA A 63 -2.78 2.82 9.14
N ILE A 64 -2.59 1.77 8.34
CA ILE A 64 -3.60 1.25 7.43
C ILE A 64 -3.72 -0.26 7.53
N ALA A 65 -4.92 -0.75 7.24
CA ALA A 65 -5.20 -2.15 6.96
C ALA A 65 -5.70 -2.28 5.51
N LEU A 66 -5.19 -3.27 4.79
CA LEU A 66 -5.56 -3.55 3.41
C LEU A 66 -6.24 -4.90 3.33
N ARG A 67 -7.32 -4.98 2.57
CA ARG A 67 -7.79 -6.23 1.97
C ARG A 67 -7.64 -6.12 0.47
N GLY A 68 -7.13 -7.17 -0.14
CA GLY A 68 -7.00 -7.22 -1.58
C GLY A 68 -6.28 -8.47 -2.03
N SER A 69 -5.81 -8.40 -3.27
CA SER A 69 -5.15 -9.52 -3.89
C SER A 69 -3.65 -9.24 -4.03
N PHE A 70 -2.86 -10.08 -3.38
CA PHE A 70 -1.43 -9.92 -3.16
C PHE A 70 -0.62 -10.78 -4.12
N THR A 71 0.53 -10.24 -4.52
CA THR A 71 1.53 -10.92 -5.33
C THR A 71 2.90 -10.77 -4.66
N PRO A 72 3.45 -11.87 -4.11
CA PRO A 72 4.85 -11.90 -3.68
C PRO A 72 5.78 -11.67 -4.87
N LYS A 73 6.81 -10.86 -4.64
CA LYS A 73 7.86 -10.54 -5.58
C LYS A 73 9.21 -10.58 -4.89
N VAL A 74 10.25 -10.78 -5.70
CA VAL A 74 11.63 -10.57 -5.31
C VAL A 74 12.15 -9.35 -6.05
N TRP A 75 12.70 -8.39 -5.30
CA TRP A 75 13.46 -7.29 -5.86
C TRP A 75 14.95 -7.60 -5.70
N ILE A 76 15.68 -7.61 -6.80
CA ILE A 76 17.13 -7.67 -6.77
C ILE A 76 17.66 -6.25 -6.80
N ASP A 77 18.45 -5.90 -5.80
CA ASP A 77 19.04 -4.58 -5.71
C ASP A 77 20.29 -4.44 -6.60
N ARG A 78 20.98 -3.30 -6.50
CA ARG A 78 22.19 -3.04 -7.31
C ARG A 78 23.40 -3.87 -6.89
N GLN A 79 23.33 -4.53 -5.74
CA GLN A 79 24.38 -5.37 -5.15
C GLN A 79 24.10 -6.86 -5.35
N ASP A 80 23.08 -7.21 -6.15
CA ASP A 80 22.62 -8.57 -6.42
C ASP A 80 21.98 -9.26 -5.21
N GLU A 81 21.58 -8.48 -4.18
CA GLU A 81 20.89 -9.01 -3.01
C GLU A 81 19.38 -9.14 -3.27
N SER A 82 18.81 -10.25 -2.81
CA SER A 82 17.38 -10.56 -2.96
C SER A 82 16.54 -10.05 -1.80
N HIS A 83 15.56 -9.21 -2.10
CA HIS A 83 14.64 -8.62 -1.12
C HIS A 83 13.19 -9.04 -1.39
N ALA A 84 12.48 -9.47 -0.34
CA ALA A 84 11.06 -9.77 -0.44
C ALA A 84 10.23 -8.48 -0.56
N VAL A 85 9.28 -8.45 -1.49
CA VAL A 85 8.34 -7.35 -1.71
C VAL A 85 6.95 -7.91 -1.96
N LEU A 86 5.91 -7.20 -1.53
CA LEU A 86 4.53 -7.52 -1.88
C LEU A 86 3.95 -6.42 -2.77
N ASP A 87 3.28 -6.82 -3.84
CA ASP A 87 2.37 -5.93 -4.56
C ASP A 87 0.93 -6.29 -4.19
N VAL A 88 0.07 -5.29 -4.01
CA VAL A 88 -1.34 -5.49 -3.71
C VAL A 88 -2.22 -4.64 -4.61
N VAL A 89 -3.24 -5.28 -5.18
CA VAL A 89 -4.41 -4.57 -5.71
C VAL A 89 -5.42 -4.47 -4.56
N ALA A 90 -5.50 -3.30 -3.95
CA ALA A 90 -6.34 -3.04 -2.79
C ALA A 90 -7.81 -2.91 -3.20
N GLN A 91 -8.64 -3.79 -2.64
CA GLN A 91 -10.10 -3.77 -2.80
C GLN A 91 -10.75 -3.00 -1.65
N GLN A 92 -10.14 -3.02 -0.46
CA GLN A 92 -10.55 -2.22 0.69
C GLN A 92 -9.33 -1.67 1.42
N VAL A 93 -9.45 -0.44 1.91
CA VAL A 93 -8.46 0.24 2.75
C VAL A 93 -9.20 0.74 3.98
N LEU A 94 -8.73 0.37 5.16
CA LEU A 94 -9.17 0.92 6.43
C LEU A 94 -8.03 1.71 7.04
N ALA A 95 -8.33 2.91 7.53
CA ALA A 95 -7.35 3.77 8.18
C ALA A 95 -8.06 4.58 9.26
N ALA A 96 -7.33 4.85 10.34
CA ALA A 96 -7.69 5.88 11.30
C ALA A 96 -6.69 7.03 11.07
N PRO A 97 -7.05 8.06 10.26
CA PRO A 97 -6.15 9.18 10.01
C PRO A 97 -5.76 9.84 11.33
N SER A 98 -4.51 10.31 11.44
CA SER A 98 -4.10 11.06 12.63
C SER A 98 -5.02 12.28 12.82
N MET A 99 -5.58 12.43 14.01
CA MET A 99 -6.56 13.45 14.36
C MET A 99 -5.87 14.80 14.63
N SER A 100 -5.00 15.24 13.72
CA SER A 100 -4.15 16.41 13.95
C SER A 100 -4.79 17.74 13.48
N ASP A 101 -5.94 17.71 12.82
CA ASP A 101 -6.64 18.89 12.29
C ASP A 101 -8.17 18.87 12.55
N LEU A 102 -8.62 18.49 13.75
CA LEU A 102 -9.98 18.76 14.24
C LEU A 102 -9.97 19.78 15.38
#